data_AF-A0A357FNP4-F1
#
_entry.id   AF-A0A357FNP4-F1
#
_cell.length_a   1.000
_cell.length_b   1.000
_cell.length_c   1.000
_cell.angle_alpha   90.00
_cell.angle_beta   90.00
_cell.angle_gamma   90.00
#
_symmetry.space_group_name_H-M   'P 1'
#
loop_
_entity.id
_entity.type
_entity.pdbx_description
1 polymer ?
#
loop_
_entity_poly.entity_id
_entity_poly.type
_entity_poly.pdbx_seq_one_letter_code
_entity_poly.pdbx_strand_id
1 'polypeptide(L)'
;CALIGGETSEMPGVFKEGKFDVSGFVVGAVEADQMLNPLDTISEGDLLIGLPSNGLHTNGYSLVRYVFNLKNDLGILKQQLNESGETLGEVLLKPHPSYYHDLKLVFSDSKGIAHITGGGLYENMPRILPTGLEAQFDASLWDVPAVFEFIRKTGSIDSNEMYRVFNMGLGMVIVCAPENASRILKNIPDAILVGELKQKSSNNRVKIENKR
;
A
#
# COMPACT_ATOMS: atom_id res chain seq x y z
N CYS A 1 -16.56 10.48 -7.69
CA CYS A 1 -17.75 9.82 -7.09
C CYS A 1 -18.69 10.90 -6.53
N ALA A 2 -19.92 10.54 -6.17
CA ALA A 2 -20.86 11.44 -5.49
C ALA A 2 -21.20 10.86 -4.11
N LEU A 3 -21.32 11.71 -3.09
CA LEU A 3 -21.86 11.33 -1.78
C LEU A 3 -23.38 11.35 -1.86
N ILE A 4 -23.99 10.18 -2.05
CA ILE A 4 -25.43 10.06 -2.33
C ILE A 4 -26.30 9.80 -1.10
N GLY A 5 -25.68 9.51 0.04
CA GLY A 5 -26.37 9.22 1.29
C GLY A 5 -25.38 8.88 2.41
N GLY A 6 -25.91 8.77 3.62
CA GLY A 6 -25.19 8.41 4.83
C GLY A 6 -26.18 8.19 5.97
N GLU A 7 -25.71 7.55 7.04
CA GLU A 7 -26.49 7.30 8.25
C GLU A 7 -25.67 7.72 9.47
N THR A 8 -26.33 8.18 10.53
CA THR A 8 -25.70 8.47 11.82
C THR A 8 -26.45 7.73 12.91
N SER A 9 -25.74 6.95 13.71
CA SER A 9 -26.32 6.20 14.82
C SER A 9 -25.60 6.50 16.12
N GLU A 10 -26.34 6.86 17.16
CA GLU A 10 -25.82 7.06 18.51
C GLU A 10 -26.02 5.79 19.34
N MET A 11 -24.92 5.18 19.79
CA MET A 11 -24.95 3.89 20.51
C MET A 11 -24.14 3.96 21.82
N PRO A 12 -24.65 4.62 22.87
CA PRO A 12 -23.92 4.83 24.14
C PRO A 12 -23.61 3.52 24.89
N GLY A 13 -24.37 2.45 24.63
CA GLY A 13 -24.10 1.11 25.18
C GLY A 13 -23.02 0.32 24.44
N VAL A 14 -22.57 0.79 23.27
CA VAL A 14 -21.59 0.10 22.41
C VAL A 14 -20.27 0.86 22.35
N PHE A 15 -20.32 2.17 22.12
CA PHE A 15 -19.12 3.00 22.03
C PHE A 15 -18.81 3.70 23.35
N LYS A 16 -17.52 3.74 23.70
CA LYS A 16 -17.02 4.55 24.81
C LYS A 16 -17.13 6.04 24.46
N GLU A 17 -17.19 6.88 25.49
CA GLU A 17 -17.16 8.34 25.31
C GLU A 17 -15.97 8.78 24.44
N GLY A 18 -16.27 9.67 23.48
CA GLY A 18 -15.29 10.17 22.51
C GLY A 18 -14.81 9.15 21.47
N LYS A 19 -15.44 7.97 21.37
CA LYS A 19 -15.19 6.99 20.31
C LYS A 19 -16.35 6.97 19.32
N PHE A 20 -16.01 6.94 18.04
CA PHE A 20 -16.94 6.78 16.95
C PHE A 20 -16.31 5.84 15.92
N ASP A 21 -17.16 5.24 15.09
CA ASP A 21 -16.75 4.43 13.95
C ASP A 21 -17.26 5.08 12.67
N VAL A 22 -16.44 5.07 11.62
CA VAL A 22 -16.79 5.60 10.32
C VAL A 22 -16.60 4.49 9.30
N SER A 23 -17.71 4.07 8.73
CA SER A 23 -17.74 3.12 7.63
C SER A 23 -18.22 3.82 6.35
N GLY A 24 -17.65 3.43 5.22
CA GLY A 24 -18.02 3.95 3.90
C GLY A 24 -18.39 2.82 2.96
N PHE A 25 -19.30 3.10 2.04
CA PHE A 25 -19.70 2.19 0.97
C PHE A 25 -19.53 2.88 -0.38
N VAL A 26 -18.93 2.18 -1.33
CA VAL A 26 -18.67 2.71 -2.68
C VAL A 26 -19.15 1.68 -3.70
N VAL A 27 -19.89 2.14 -4.70
CA VAL A 27 -20.27 1.35 -5.88
C VAL A 27 -19.47 1.84 -7.07
N GLY A 28 -18.87 0.91 -7.80
CA GLY A 28 -18.23 1.14 -9.10
C GLY A 28 -18.86 0.25 -10.17
N ALA A 29 -18.63 0.59 -11.43
CA ALA A 29 -19.03 -0.21 -12.58
C ALA A 29 -17.83 -0.34 -13.53
N VAL A 30 -17.74 -1.49 -14.21
CA VAL A 30 -16.75 -1.77 -15.25
C VAL A 30 -17.45 -2.57 -16.34
N GLU A 31 -17.12 -2.31 -17.60
CA GLU A 31 -17.59 -3.13 -18.71
C GLU A 31 -17.02 -4.55 -18.57
N ALA A 32 -17.83 -5.56 -18.85
CA ALA A 32 -17.46 -6.95 -18.57
C ALA A 32 -16.20 -7.41 -19.33
N ASP A 33 -16.00 -6.89 -20.54
CA ASP A 33 -14.84 -7.14 -21.40
C ASP A 33 -13.60 -6.32 -21.02
N GLN A 34 -13.75 -5.32 -20.15
CA GLN A 34 -12.67 -4.48 -19.61
C GLN A 34 -12.24 -4.88 -18.19
N MET A 35 -12.93 -5.86 -17.58
CA MET A 35 -12.58 -6.33 -16.25
C MET A 35 -11.19 -6.98 -16.26
N LEU A 36 -10.30 -6.51 -15.38
CA LEU A 36 -8.99 -7.14 -15.20
C LEU A 36 -9.18 -8.57 -14.70
N ASN A 37 -8.54 -9.53 -15.38
CA ASN A 37 -8.53 -10.93 -15.01
C ASN A 37 -7.10 -11.42 -14.76
N PRO A 38 -6.45 -10.93 -13.69
CA PRO A 38 -5.01 -11.12 -13.50
C PRO A 38 -4.59 -12.58 -13.38
N LEU A 39 -5.47 -13.47 -12.90
CA LEU A 39 -5.15 -14.90 -12.78
C LEU A 39 -4.98 -15.59 -14.14
N ASP A 40 -5.57 -15.05 -15.19
CA ASP A 40 -5.52 -15.60 -16.55
C ASP A 40 -4.57 -14.81 -17.47
N THR A 41 -4.33 -13.52 -17.19
CA THR A 41 -3.55 -12.64 -18.08
C THR A 41 -2.11 -12.41 -17.64
N ILE A 42 -1.81 -12.61 -16.36
CA ILE A 42 -0.45 -12.42 -15.81
C ILE A 42 0.45 -13.60 -16.19
N SER A 43 1.68 -13.30 -16.59
CA SER A 43 2.69 -14.26 -16.99
C SER A 43 4.06 -13.94 -16.37
N GLU A 44 4.96 -14.93 -16.41
CA GLU A 44 6.39 -14.70 -16.13
C GLU A 44 6.94 -13.57 -17.02
N GLY A 45 7.82 -12.75 -16.46
CA GLY A 45 8.43 -11.59 -17.13
C GLY A 45 7.56 -10.33 -17.14
N ASP A 46 6.31 -10.39 -16.65
CA ASP A 46 5.53 -9.18 -16.41
C ASP A 46 6.19 -8.30 -15.35
N LEU A 47 6.11 -7.00 -15.55
CA LEU A 47 6.78 -5.99 -14.74
C LEU A 47 5.87 -5.48 -13.63
N LEU A 48 6.49 -5.09 -12.51
CA LEU A 48 5.83 -4.53 -11.34
C LEU A 48 6.11 -3.04 -11.26
N ILE A 49 5.07 -2.22 -11.40
CA ILE A 49 5.15 -0.76 -11.29
C ILE A 49 4.53 -0.33 -9.96
N GLY A 50 5.35 0.23 -9.07
CA GLY A 50 4.93 0.73 -7.77
C GLY A 50 4.48 2.18 -7.84
N LEU A 51 3.34 2.48 -7.20
CA LEU A 51 2.87 3.85 -6.97
C LEU A 51 3.20 4.25 -5.53
N PRO A 52 3.81 5.43 -5.31
CA PRO A 52 4.26 5.82 -3.98
C PRO A 52 3.08 6.04 -3.03
N SER A 53 3.25 5.58 -1.79
CA SER A 53 2.42 5.95 -0.64
C SER A 53 2.87 7.29 -0.08
N ASN A 54 1.98 8.01 0.61
CA ASN A 54 2.34 9.22 1.34
C ASN A 54 2.65 8.98 2.83
N GLY A 55 2.68 7.72 3.28
CA GLY A 55 2.82 7.33 4.68
C GLY A 55 2.15 6.00 4.96
N LEU A 56 1.60 5.83 6.16
CA LEU A 56 1.04 4.54 6.62
C LEU A 56 -0.28 4.17 5.97
N HIS A 57 -0.91 5.11 5.25
CA HIS A 57 -2.26 4.95 4.76
C HIS A 57 -3.24 4.77 5.92
N THR A 58 -3.92 3.63 6.01
CA THR A 58 -4.94 3.34 7.02
C THR A 58 -4.65 2.04 7.79
N ASN A 59 -3.46 1.46 7.63
CA ASN A 59 -3.10 0.15 8.18
C ASN A 59 -1.87 0.23 9.10
N GLY A 60 -1.75 -0.74 10.01
CA GLY A 60 -0.63 -0.82 10.96
C GLY A 60 -0.73 0.08 12.20
N TYR A 61 -1.80 0.87 12.36
CA TYR A 61 -1.95 1.81 13.48
C TYR A 61 -2.01 1.15 14.87
N SER A 62 -2.41 -0.12 14.96
CA SER A 62 -2.33 -0.87 16.23
C SER A 62 -0.88 -1.05 16.69
N LEU A 63 0.03 -1.38 15.76
CA LEU A 63 1.46 -1.50 16.04
C LEU A 63 2.07 -0.14 16.37
N VAL A 64 1.73 0.92 15.62
CA VAL A 64 2.19 2.29 15.90
C VAL A 64 1.82 2.73 17.32
N ARG A 65 0.56 2.55 17.71
CA ARG A 65 0.10 2.91 19.07
C ARG A 65 0.84 2.14 20.15
N TYR A 66 1.21 0.89 19.87
CA TYR A 66 1.98 0.07 20.79
C TYR A 66 3.45 0.53 20.88
N VAL A 67 4.14 0.64 19.73
CA VAL A 67 5.56 1.03 19.63
C VAL A 67 5.84 2.36 20.32
N PHE A 68 4.97 3.34 20.09
CA PHE A 68 5.16 4.69 20.66
C PHE A 68 4.40 4.92 21.96
N ASN A 69 3.77 3.88 22.53
CA ASN A 69 3.02 3.96 23.78
C ASN A 69 2.04 5.16 23.82
N LEU A 70 1.33 5.41 22.71
CA LEU A 70 0.54 6.64 22.50
C LEU A 70 -0.63 6.82 23.48
N LYS A 71 -0.92 5.82 24.30
CA LYS A 71 -1.89 5.95 25.39
C LYS A 71 -1.35 6.77 26.57
N ASN A 72 -0.04 6.76 26.75
CA ASN A 72 0.63 7.34 27.92
C ASN A 72 1.52 8.52 27.53
N ASP A 73 2.07 8.53 26.30
CA ASP A 73 2.95 9.59 25.83
C ASP A 73 2.57 10.05 24.41
N LEU A 74 2.14 11.31 24.31
CA LEU A 74 1.85 11.97 23.03
C LEU A 74 2.98 12.92 22.60
N GLY A 75 4.01 13.12 23.43
CA GLY A 75 5.14 14.01 23.14
C GLY A 75 5.91 13.55 21.91
N ILE A 76 6.05 12.25 21.73
CA ILE A 76 6.69 11.62 20.56
C ILE A 76 6.04 12.02 19.23
N LEU A 77 4.76 12.40 19.21
CA LEU A 77 4.09 12.87 17.99
C LEU A 77 4.67 14.19 17.46
N LYS A 78 5.36 14.97 18.30
CA LYS A 78 6.04 16.21 17.90
C LYS A 78 7.44 15.98 17.36
N GLN A 79 7.94 14.74 17.39
CA GLN A 79 9.26 14.41 16.86
C GLN A 79 9.29 14.66 15.35
N GLN A 80 10.24 15.48 14.90
CA GLN A 80 10.48 15.70 13.47
C GLN A 80 11.16 14.46 12.86
N LEU A 81 10.66 14.05 11.69
CA LEU A 81 11.12 12.84 10.99
C LEU A 81 12.07 13.14 9.84
N ASN A 82 12.11 14.39 9.37
CA ASN A 82 12.90 14.82 8.22
C ASN A 82 13.35 16.28 8.37
N GLU A 83 14.25 16.70 7.48
CA GLU A 83 14.80 18.06 7.46
C GLU A 83 13.76 19.13 7.10
N SER A 84 12.65 18.75 6.46
CA SER A 84 11.53 19.67 6.20
C SER A 84 10.72 19.99 7.46
N GLY A 85 11.04 19.36 8.60
CA GLY A 85 10.41 19.64 9.88
C GLY A 85 9.06 18.95 10.09
N GLU A 86 8.69 18.00 9.23
CA GLU A 86 7.43 17.27 9.33
C GLU A 86 7.48 16.32 10.54
N THR A 87 6.46 16.41 11.39
CA THR A 87 6.37 15.66 12.64
C THR A 87 5.77 14.27 12.45
N LEU A 88 6.04 13.36 13.39
CA LEU A 88 5.41 12.03 13.40
C LEU A 88 3.89 12.12 13.38
N GLY A 89 3.29 13.01 14.18
CA GLY A 89 1.85 13.19 14.22
C GLY A 89 1.26 13.62 12.89
N GLU A 90 1.91 14.54 12.18
CA GLU A 90 1.50 14.99 10.85
C GLU A 90 1.55 13.85 9.83
N VAL A 91 2.64 13.07 9.79
CA VAL A 91 2.76 11.92 8.89
C VAL A 91 1.72 10.84 9.20
N LEU A 92 1.49 10.56 10.48
CA LEU A 92 0.49 9.57 10.91
C LEU A 92 -0.94 9.99 10.59
N LEU A 93 -1.22 11.28 10.38
CA LEU A 93 -2.55 11.79 10.07
C LEU A 93 -2.74 12.12 8.58
N LYS A 94 -1.73 11.89 7.73
CA LYS A 94 -1.87 12.06 6.28
C LYS A 94 -3.04 11.22 5.76
N PRO A 95 -4.01 11.82 5.05
CA PRO A 95 -5.09 11.07 4.43
C PRO A 95 -4.56 10.05 3.42
N HIS A 96 -5.23 8.89 3.34
CA HIS A 96 -4.94 7.89 2.32
C HIS A 96 -5.14 8.49 0.91
N PRO A 97 -4.12 8.49 0.04
CA PRO A 97 -4.22 9.07 -1.29
C PRO A 97 -5.14 8.21 -2.18
N SER A 98 -6.02 8.85 -2.94
CA SER A 98 -6.80 8.15 -3.96
C SER A 98 -5.99 8.03 -5.24
N TYR A 99 -5.76 6.81 -5.70
CA TYR A 99 -5.04 6.52 -6.95
C TYR A 99 -5.97 6.47 -8.18
N TYR A 100 -7.27 6.80 -8.02
CA TYR A 100 -8.26 6.66 -9.10
C TYR A 100 -7.88 7.44 -10.36
N HIS A 101 -7.41 8.68 -10.20
CA HIS A 101 -7.08 9.53 -11.35
C HIS A 101 -5.90 9.00 -12.14
N ASP A 102 -4.88 8.49 -11.46
CA ASP A 102 -3.70 7.89 -12.09
C ASP A 102 -4.06 6.56 -12.76
N LEU A 103 -4.74 5.67 -12.04
CA LEU A 103 -5.12 4.35 -12.54
C LEU A 103 -6.04 4.44 -13.77
N LYS A 104 -6.96 5.41 -13.81
CA LYS A 104 -7.85 5.60 -14.95
C LYS A 104 -7.08 5.81 -16.27
N LEU A 105 -5.89 6.41 -16.22
CA LEU A 105 -5.08 6.71 -17.42
C LEU A 105 -4.41 5.46 -18.00
N VAL A 106 -4.25 4.40 -17.22
CA VAL A 106 -3.43 3.24 -17.57
C VAL A 106 -4.16 1.91 -17.34
N PHE A 107 -5.45 1.96 -17.01
CA PHE A 107 -6.22 0.78 -16.63
C PHE A 107 -6.18 -0.31 -17.71
N SER A 108 -6.32 0.08 -18.98
CA SER A 108 -6.24 -0.83 -20.13
C SER A 108 -4.84 -1.39 -20.40
N ASP A 109 -3.80 -0.74 -19.90
CA ASP A 109 -2.41 -1.20 -20.05
C ASP A 109 -2.00 -2.17 -18.91
N SER A 110 -2.83 -2.25 -17.87
CA SER A 110 -2.61 -3.06 -16.68
C SER A 110 -3.15 -4.47 -16.86
N LYS A 111 -2.42 -5.48 -16.40
CA LYS A 111 -2.90 -6.87 -16.30
C LYS A 111 -3.49 -7.18 -14.93
N GLY A 112 -3.00 -6.50 -13.89
CA GLY A 112 -3.48 -6.62 -12.52
C GLY A 112 -3.05 -5.43 -11.69
N ILE A 113 -3.81 -5.13 -10.62
CA ILE A 113 -3.51 -4.02 -9.72
C ILE A 113 -3.71 -4.52 -8.29
N ALA A 114 -2.68 -4.43 -7.47
CA ALA A 114 -2.72 -4.76 -6.04
C ALA A 114 -2.73 -3.48 -5.21
N HIS A 115 -3.74 -3.33 -4.36
CA HIS A 115 -3.78 -2.26 -3.37
C HIS A 115 -3.08 -2.72 -2.08
N ILE A 116 -1.99 -2.04 -1.71
CA ILE A 116 -1.17 -2.47 -0.59
C ILE A 116 -1.75 -1.89 0.71
N THR A 117 -2.45 -2.75 1.44
CA THR A 117 -3.20 -2.41 2.65
C THR A 117 -2.71 -3.25 3.84
N GLY A 118 -3.60 -3.74 4.71
CA GLY A 118 -3.23 -4.67 5.78
C GLY A 118 -2.59 -5.92 5.20
N GLY A 119 -1.55 -6.43 5.86
CA GLY A 119 -0.75 -7.56 5.37
C GLY A 119 0.35 -7.18 4.36
N GLY A 120 0.46 -5.88 4.02
CA GLY A 120 1.56 -5.35 3.22
C GLY A 120 1.73 -6.02 1.86
N LEU A 121 2.93 -6.02 1.32
CA LEU A 121 3.21 -6.67 0.03
C LEU A 121 3.00 -8.20 0.12
N TYR A 122 3.34 -8.79 1.26
CA TYR A 122 3.29 -10.24 1.45
C TYR A 122 1.90 -10.86 1.36
N GLU A 123 0.85 -10.13 1.74
CA GLU A 123 -0.52 -10.64 1.66
C GLU A 123 -1.32 -10.08 0.49
N ASN A 124 -1.02 -8.85 0.03
CA ASN A 124 -1.80 -8.22 -1.03
C ASN A 124 -1.37 -8.66 -2.43
N MET A 125 -0.06 -8.79 -2.70
CA MET A 125 0.42 -9.22 -4.01
C MET A 125 -0.05 -10.64 -4.39
N PRO A 126 0.04 -11.66 -3.52
CA PRO A 126 -0.37 -13.02 -3.90
C PRO A 126 -1.83 -13.18 -4.32
N ARG A 127 -2.71 -12.22 -3.98
CA ARG A 127 -4.15 -12.26 -4.32
C ARG A 127 -4.40 -12.12 -5.81
N ILE A 128 -3.48 -11.49 -6.54
CA ILE A 128 -3.59 -11.29 -7.99
C ILE A 128 -2.66 -12.20 -8.80
N LEU A 129 -1.79 -12.98 -8.15
CA LEU A 129 -0.83 -13.83 -8.85
C LEU A 129 -1.45 -15.18 -9.24
N PRO A 130 -1.20 -15.69 -10.46
CA PRO A 130 -1.46 -17.08 -10.83
C PRO A 130 -0.59 -18.09 -10.07
N THR A 131 -1.05 -19.33 -9.96
CA THR A 131 -0.26 -20.43 -9.39
C THR A 131 1.04 -20.61 -10.15
N GLY A 132 2.15 -20.82 -9.42
CA GLY A 132 3.48 -21.03 -10.03
C GLY A 132 4.30 -19.76 -10.21
N LEU A 133 3.72 -18.56 -10.02
CA LEU A 133 4.46 -17.31 -10.07
C LEU A 133 4.74 -16.72 -8.68
N GLU A 134 5.85 -15.98 -8.60
CA GLU A 134 6.23 -15.12 -7.47
C GLU A 134 6.54 -13.70 -7.95
N ALA A 135 6.22 -12.71 -7.11
CA ALA A 135 6.62 -11.33 -7.33
C ALA A 135 7.98 -11.07 -6.69
N GLN A 136 8.97 -10.65 -7.49
CA GLN A 136 10.29 -10.26 -7.01
C GLN A 136 10.41 -8.74 -7.03
N PHE A 137 10.59 -8.16 -5.85
CA PHE A 137 10.82 -6.73 -5.64
C PHE A 137 12.27 -6.46 -5.25
N ASP A 138 12.79 -5.31 -5.67
CA ASP A 138 14.06 -4.77 -5.18
C ASP A 138 13.80 -3.46 -4.43
N ALA A 139 13.90 -3.49 -3.10
CA ALA A 139 13.63 -2.35 -2.23
C ALA A 139 14.67 -1.22 -2.32
N SER A 140 15.73 -1.40 -3.10
CA SER A 140 16.63 -0.29 -3.45
C SER A 140 16.03 0.62 -4.53
N LEU A 141 15.01 0.18 -5.25
CA LEU A 141 14.44 0.92 -6.38
C LEU A 141 13.49 2.04 -5.95
N TRP A 142 12.80 1.93 -4.82
CA TRP A 142 11.90 2.97 -4.31
C TRP A 142 12.38 3.58 -3.01
N ASP A 143 11.91 4.79 -2.75
CA ASP A 143 12.11 5.45 -1.47
C ASP A 143 11.08 4.99 -0.45
N VAL A 144 11.58 4.49 0.67
CA VAL A 144 10.78 4.16 1.84
C VAL A 144 10.64 5.43 2.69
N PRO A 145 9.41 5.93 2.94
CA PRO A 145 9.18 7.10 3.78
C PRO A 145 9.83 6.96 5.17
N ALA A 146 10.46 8.04 5.65
CA ALA A 146 11.25 8.07 6.89
C ALA A 146 10.51 7.55 8.13
N VAL A 147 9.18 7.69 8.17
CA VAL A 147 8.32 7.19 9.24
C VAL A 147 8.47 5.68 9.46
N PHE A 148 8.67 4.90 8.40
CA PHE A 148 8.81 3.45 8.55
C PHE A 148 10.11 3.07 9.21
N GLU A 149 11.21 3.73 8.84
CA GLU A 149 12.51 3.51 9.49
C GLU A 149 12.49 3.97 10.95
N PHE A 150 11.77 5.07 11.23
CA PHE A 150 11.56 5.54 12.59
C PHE A 150 10.78 4.52 13.44
N ILE A 151 9.64 4.01 12.93
CA ILE A 151 8.87 2.94 13.59
C ILE A 151 9.73 1.70 13.81
N ARG A 152 10.47 1.25 12.79
CA ARG A 152 11.31 0.06 12.83
C ARG A 152 12.37 0.16 13.93
N LYS A 153 13.11 1.28 13.97
CA LYS A 153 14.15 1.53 14.97
C LYS A 153 13.58 1.65 16.37
N THR A 154 12.53 2.45 16.58
CA THR A 154 11.93 2.63 17.91
C THR A 154 11.32 1.33 18.44
N GLY A 155 10.65 0.57 17.57
CA GLY A 155 10.02 -0.70 17.93
C GLY A 155 10.95 -1.91 17.95
N SER A 156 12.20 -1.77 17.49
CA SER A 156 13.12 -2.89 17.22
C SER A 156 12.46 -4.00 16.37
N ILE A 157 11.74 -3.60 15.32
CA ILE A 157 10.95 -4.51 14.47
C ILE A 157 11.82 -5.06 13.33
N ASP A 158 11.70 -6.35 13.06
CA ASP A 158 12.37 -6.99 11.92
C ASP A 158 11.86 -6.43 10.58
N SER A 159 12.73 -6.26 9.60
CA SER A 159 12.34 -5.71 8.30
C SER A 159 11.31 -6.59 7.59
N ASN A 160 11.30 -7.93 7.75
CA ASN A 160 10.23 -8.75 7.18
C ASN A 160 8.87 -8.43 7.79
N GLU A 161 8.82 -8.18 9.10
CA GLU A 161 7.60 -7.81 9.79
C GLU A 161 7.11 -6.41 9.36
N MET A 162 8.04 -5.47 9.14
CA MET A 162 7.70 -4.15 8.58
C MET A 162 6.97 -4.28 7.23
N TYR A 163 7.47 -5.13 6.32
CA TYR A 163 6.86 -5.40 5.01
C TYR A 163 5.57 -6.24 5.07
N ARG A 164 5.32 -6.93 6.18
CA ARG A 164 4.07 -7.66 6.44
C ARG A 164 2.99 -6.73 7.02
N VAL A 165 3.38 -5.72 7.81
CA VAL A 165 2.41 -4.84 8.47
C VAL A 165 2.09 -3.61 7.62
N PHE A 166 3.12 -3.02 7.01
CA PHE A 166 3.02 -1.73 6.34
C PHE A 166 3.18 -1.86 4.82
N ASN A 167 2.79 -0.78 4.12
CA ASN A 167 2.96 -0.64 2.69
C ASN A 167 4.42 -0.36 2.27
N MET A 168 5.26 0.06 3.23
CA MET A 168 6.70 0.32 3.06
C MET A 168 7.04 1.24 1.88
N GLY A 169 6.19 2.23 1.60
CA GLY A 169 6.41 3.21 0.54
C GLY A 169 5.61 2.93 -0.73
N LEU A 170 5.06 1.72 -0.91
CA LEU A 170 4.28 1.36 -2.10
C LEU A 170 2.80 1.29 -1.76
N GLY A 171 2.02 2.27 -2.19
CA GLY A 171 0.58 2.29 -1.96
C GLY A 171 -0.20 1.36 -2.85
N MET A 172 0.23 1.23 -4.11
CA MET A 172 -0.31 0.29 -5.08
C MET A 172 0.81 -0.30 -5.93
N VAL A 173 0.56 -1.47 -6.51
CA VAL A 173 1.43 -2.11 -7.49
C VAL A 173 0.61 -2.52 -8.71
N ILE A 174 1.01 -2.05 -9.87
CA ILE A 174 0.47 -2.43 -11.17
C ILE A 174 1.34 -3.55 -11.75
N VAL A 175 0.71 -4.61 -12.25
CA VAL A 175 1.36 -5.64 -13.06
C VAL A 175 1.05 -5.36 -14.52
N CYS A 176 2.06 -5.32 -15.38
CA CYS A 176 1.88 -5.06 -16.80
C CYS A 176 2.84 -5.86 -17.67
N ALA A 177 2.50 -6.02 -18.95
CA ALA A 177 3.43 -6.53 -19.94
C ALA A 177 4.62 -5.56 -20.13
N PRO A 178 5.83 -6.05 -20.45
CA PRO A 178 7.01 -5.19 -20.67
C PRO A 178 6.78 -4.06 -21.67
N GLU A 179 6.05 -4.32 -22.76
CA GLU A 179 5.73 -3.35 -23.81
C GLU A 179 4.83 -2.20 -23.35
N ASN A 180 4.09 -2.38 -22.26
CA ASN A 180 3.19 -1.38 -21.69
C ASN A 180 3.87 -0.52 -20.61
N ALA A 181 4.97 -0.98 -20.02
CA ALA A 181 5.58 -0.34 -18.86
C ALA A 181 5.97 1.13 -19.11
N SER A 182 6.59 1.43 -20.24
CA SER A 182 6.97 2.80 -20.61
C SER A 182 5.77 3.75 -20.71
N ARG A 183 4.60 3.24 -21.11
CA ARG A 183 3.38 4.03 -21.20
C ARG A 183 2.82 4.33 -19.81
N ILE A 184 2.83 3.34 -18.93
CA ILE A 184 2.37 3.48 -17.54
C ILE A 184 3.24 4.51 -16.79
N LEU A 185 4.56 4.32 -16.82
CA LEU A 185 5.52 5.20 -16.16
C LEU A 185 5.45 6.65 -16.68
N LYS A 186 5.12 6.85 -17.96
CA LYS A 186 4.95 8.18 -18.53
C LYS A 186 3.67 8.87 -18.07
N ASN A 187 2.59 8.12 -17.86
CA ASN A 187 1.26 8.68 -17.58
C ASN A 187 0.97 8.82 -16.08
N ILE A 188 1.71 8.11 -15.21
CA ILE A 188 1.56 8.22 -13.76
C ILE A 188 2.82 8.89 -13.19
N PRO A 189 2.69 10.11 -12.65
CA PRO A 189 3.80 10.76 -11.95
C PRO A 189 4.32 9.91 -10.80
N ASP A 190 5.64 9.90 -10.62
CA ASP A 190 6.34 9.21 -9.53
C ASP A 190 6.14 7.68 -9.46
N ALA A 191 5.46 7.07 -10.45
CA ALA A 191 5.43 5.63 -10.59
C ALA A 191 6.80 5.11 -10.99
N ILE A 192 7.19 3.97 -10.44
CA ILE A 192 8.52 3.41 -10.68
C ILE A 192 8.45 1.92 -10.97
N LEU A 193 9.38 1.41 -11.76
CA LEU A 193 9.61 -0.03 -11.88
C LEU A 193 10.23 -0.54 -10.57
N VAL A 194 9.52 -1.42 -9.86
CA VAL A 194 9.94 -1.94 -8.54
C VAL A 194 10.34 -3.42 -8.58
N GLY A 195 10.14 -4.09 -9.71
CA GLY A 195 10.41 -5.51 -9.83
C GLY A 195 9.75 -6.17 -11.03
N GLU A 196 9.69 -7.50 -10.98
CA GLU A 196 9.18 -8.36 -12.03
C GLU A 196 8.57 -9.66 -11.47
N LEU A 197 7.79 -10.35 -12.29
CA LEU A 197 7.27 -11.68 -11.97
C LEU A 197 8.18 -12.78 -12.50
N LYS A 198 8.44 -13.79 -11.66
CA LYS A 198 9.24 -14.97 -12.01
C LYS A 198 8.52 -16.25 -11.67
N GLN A 199 9.04 -17.37 -12.19
CA GLN A 199 8.69 -18.68 -11.67
C GLN A 199 9.00 -18.76 -10.17
N LYS A 200 8.05 -19.34 -9.45
CA LYS A 200 8.12 -19.53 -8.00
C LYS A 200 9.32 -20.41 -7.64
N SER A 201 10.21 -19.89 -6.81
CA SER A 201 11.45 -20.53 -6.37
C SER A 201 11.38 -21.10 -4.96
N SER A 202 10.38 -20.67 -4.17
CA SER A 202 10.18 -21.09 -2.78
C SER A 202 8.69 -21.17 -2.43
N ASN A 203 8.31 -21.60 -1.23
CA ASN A 203 6.90 -21.56 -0.83
C ASN A 203 6.31 -20.14 -0.78
N ASN A 204 7.15 -19.12 -0.61
CA ASN A 204 6.73 -17.73 -0.57
C ASN A 204 6.41 -17.21 -1.98
N ARG A 205 5.36 -16.40 -2.11
CA ARG A 205 4.91 -15.84 -3.41
C ARG A 205 5.36 -14.40 -3.63
N VAL A 206 6.08 -13.84 -2.65
CA VAL A 206 6.69 -12.52 -2.71
C VAL A 206 8.11 -12.63 -2.19
N LYS A 207 9.07 -12.14 -2.97
CA LYS A 207 10.47 -11.99 -2.59
C LYS A 207 10.80 -10.51 -2.65
N ILE A 208 11.45 -9.99 -1.61
CA ILE A 208 11.85 -8.58 -1.55
C ILE A 208 13.33 -8.56 -1.18
N GLU A 209 14.15 -8.10 -2.11
CA GLU A 209 15.59 -7.94 -1.96
C GLU A 209 15.93 -6.53 -1.44
N ASN A 210 17.14 -6.35 -0.90
CA ASN A 210 17.68 -5.05 -0.47
C ASN A 210 16.80 -4.26 0.51
N LYS A 211 16.13 -4.97 1.44
CA LYS A 211 15.29 -4.34 2.46
C LYS A 211 16.11 -3.39 3.35
N ARG A 212 15.51 -2.23 3.63
CA ARG A 212 15.99 -1.28 4.64
C ARG A 212 15.59 -1.73 6.05
#